data_AF-A0A0J9BPF8-F1
#
_entry.id   AF-A0A0J9BPF8-F1
#
_cell.length_a   1.000
_cell.length_b   1.000
_cell.length_c   1.000
_cell.angle_alpha   90.00
_cell.angle_beta   90.00
_cell.angle_gamma   90.00
#
_symmetry.space_group_name_H-M   'P 1'
#
loop_
_entity.id
_entity.type
_entity.pdbx_description
1 polymer ?
#
loop_
_entity_poly.entity_id
_entity_poly.type
_entity_poly.pdbx_seq_one_letter_code
_entity_poly.pdbx_strand_id
1 'polypeptide(L)'
;MNDNKSTGNQEVIQRLKSAEALYVLISGCTKEPYIVCDPESFDDETYMFFTPEDAQAKAGELAGGNIDVKVAKLEDRQMLMFYTSLYTMGVNALAVTEGAEERHIQLADFVRRDRPAQDPEGKMWVENPELHLTALYYMQELRKQPAQENSPQLREWQEEISNYFAKGSFIVPVQKEGNGIPVIKLNDQEVYQAIFTDIMEFQKFNRENQLRPLVITADKIPQILVAEAVGVLLNPMGVRMPLQIKKQAE
;
A
#
# COMPACT_ATOMS: atom_id res chain seq x y z
N MET A 1 21.30 -30.67 8.39
CA MET A 1 19.82 -30.63 8.40
C MET A 1 19.38 -29.26 7.91
N ASN A 2 19.43 -29.00 6.59
CA ASN A 2 18.93 -27.75 5.97
C ASN A 2 18.23 -28.00 4.62
N ASP A 3 18.31 -29.22 4.06
CA ASP A 3 17.80 -29.50 2.70
C ASP A 3 16.26 -29.60 2.62
N ASN A 4 15.57 -29.92 3.72
CA ASN A 4 14.11 -30.07 3.71
C ASN A 4 13.34 -28.73 3.72
N LYS A 5 13.87 -27.67 4.35
CA LYS A 5 13.24 -26.32 4.30
C LYS A 5 13.40 -25.67 2.92
N SER A 6 14.56 -25.87 2.28
CA SER A 6 14.85 -25.31 0.95
C SER A 6 13.98 -25.91 -0.15
N THR A 7 13.63 -27.19 -0.07
CA THR A 7 12.84 -27.88 -1.10
C THR A 7 11.35 -27.53 -1.01
N GLY A 8 10.81 -27.41 0.21
CA GLY A 8 9.40 -27.05 0.45
C GLY A 8 9.05 -25.63 -0.02
N ASN A 9 9.93 -24.66 0.20
CA ASN A 9 9.71 -23.29 -0.27
C ASN A 9 9.75 -23.21 -1.81
N GLN A 10 10.62 -23.99 -2.47
CA GLN A 10 10.66 -24.02 -3.93
C GLN A 10 9.36 -24.56 -4.54
N GLU A 11 8.78 -25.61 -3.96
CA GLU A 11 7.49 -26.15 -4.40
C GLU A 11 6.36 -25.12 -4.26
N VAL A 12 6.27 -24.46 -3.10
CA VAL A 12 5.28 -23.40 -2.85
C VAL A 12 5.46 -22.24 -3.82
N ILE A 13 6.69 -21.82 -4.08
CA ILE A 13 7.00 -20.78 -5.06
C ILE A 13 6.52 -21.17 -6.47
N GLN A 14 6.74 -22.41 -6.90
CA GLN A 14 6.24 -22.85 -8.22
C GLN A 14 4.72 -22.80 -8.27
N ARG A 15 4.04 -23.22 -7.21
CA ARG A 15 2.58 -23.17 -7.11
C ARG A 15 2.06 -21.73 -7.11
N LEU A 16 2.70 -20.81 -6.40
CA LEU A 16 2.36 -19.37 -6.43
C LEU A 16 2.47 -18.78 -7.84
N LYS A 17 3.46 -19.22 -8.63
CA LYS A 17 3.64 -18.76 -10.02
C LYS A 17 2.63 -19.33 -11.01
N SER A 18 2.11 -20.53 -10.75
CA SER A 18 1.31 -21.28 -11.73
C SER A 18 -0.15 -21.45 -11.33
N ALA A 19 -0.58 -20.91 -10.18
CA ALA A 19 -1.94 -21.03 -9.72
C ALA A 19 -2.90 -20.27 -10.65
N GLU A 20 -4.05 -20.87 -10.97
CA GLU A 20 -5.11 -20.17 -11.73
C GLU A 20 -5.78 -19.08 -10.90
N ALA A 21 -5.82 -19.28 -9.59
CA ALA A 21 -6.33 -18.33 -8.62
C ALA A 21 -5.60 -18.45 -7.28
N LEU A 22 -5.45 -17.31 -6.64
CA LEU A 22 -5.01 -17.19 -5.25
C LEU A 22 -5.99 -16.31 -4.49
N TYR A 23 -5.90 -16.32 -3.17
CA TYR A 23 -6.75 -15.53 -2.30
C TYR A 23 -5.89 -14.70 -1.35
N VAL A 24 -6.32 -13.48 -1.08
CA VAL A 24 -5.63 -12.51 -0.22
C VAL A 24 -6.63 -11.89 0.75
N LEU A 25 -6.16 -11.45 1.92
CA LEU A 25 -6.95 -10.62 2.83
C LEU A 25 -6.76 -9.15 2.50
N ILE A 26 -7.86 -8.47 2.18
CA ILE A 26 -7.91 -7.02 1.95
C ILE A 26 -8.41 -6.34 3.21
N SER A 27 -7.68 -5.35 3.69
CA SER A 27 -8.08 -4.52 4.83
C SER A 27 -9.36 -3.74 4.53
N GLY A 28 -10.33 -3.81 5.42
CA GLY A 28 -11.60 -3.08 5.29
C GLY A 28 -11.44 -1.56 5.36
N CYS A 29 -10.34 -1.06 5.95
CA CYS A 29 -10.10 0.37 6.12
C CYS A 29 -9.21 0.99 5.03
N THR A 30 -8.24 0.25 4.50
CA THR A 30 -7.31 0.75 3.47
C THR A 30 -7.64 0.24 2.07
N LYS A 31 -8.48 -0.78 1.90
CA LYS A 31 -8.76 -1.43 0.60
C LYS A 31 -7.52 -2.01 -0.09
N GLU A 32 -6.40 -2.05 0.59
CA GLU A 32 -5.15 -2.70 0.19
C GLU A 32 -5.00 -4.04 0.93
N PRO A 33 -4.03 -4.89 0.57
CA PRO A 33 -3.75 -6.10 1.32
C PRO A 33 -3.52 -5.80 2.80
N TYR A 34 -4.02 -6.66 3.68
CA TYR A 34 -3.77 -6.54 5.11
C TYR A 34 -2.31 -6.91 5.38
N ILE A 35 -1.58 -5.97 5.99
CA ILE A 35 -0.14 -6.09 6.21
C ILE A 35 0.14 -6.38 7.68
N VAL A 36 1.05 -7.31 7.95
CA VAL A 36 1.56 -7.64 9.28
C VAL A 36 3.08 -7.57 9.27
N CYS A 37 3.70 -7.30 10.42
CA CYS A 37 5.14 -7.45 10.59
C CYS A 37 5.38 -8.75 11.38
N ASP A 38 6.12 -9.69 10.81
CA ASP A 38 6.44 -10.94 11.49
C ASP A 38 7.33 -10.66 12.72
N PRO A 39 6.98 -11.14 13.92
CA PRO A 39 7.73 -10.83 15.13
C PRO A 39 9.10 -11.52 15.24
N GLU A 40 9.39 -12.53 14.41
CA GLU A 40 10.66 -13.27 14.44
C GLU A 40 11.62 -12.79 13.34
N SER A 41 11.16 -12.70 12.10
CA SER A 41 11.95 -12.28 10.95
C SER A 41 11.95 -10.78 10.70
N PHE A 42 10.97 -10.06 11.26
CA PHE A 42 10.69 -8.64 10.96
C PHE A 42 10.36 -8.39 9.49
N ASP A 43 9.88 -9.42 8.79
CA ASP A 43 9.38 -9.27 7.43
C ASP A 43 8.02 -8.58 7.43
N ASP A 44 7.83 -7.68 6.48
CA ASP A 44 6.55 -7.02 6.22
C ASP A 44 5.77 -7.89 5.24
N GLU A 45 4.71 -8.52 5.74
CA GLU A 45 4.02 -9.62 5.08
C GLU A 45 2.56 -9.33 4.80
N THR A 46 2.03 -9.97 3.76
CA THR A 46 0.59 -10.12 3.57
C THR A 46 0.19 -11.59 3.45
N TYR A 47 -1.02 -11.90 3.88
CA TYR A 47 -1.54 -13.27 3.85
C TYR A 47 -1.95 -13.69 2.44
N MET A 48 -1.53 -14.89 2.04
CA MET A 48 -1.82 -15.48 0.73
C MET A 48 -2.29 -16.93 0.90
N PHE A 49 -3.31 -17.33 0.15
CA PHE A 49 -3.91 -18.66 0.26
C PHE A 49 -4.17 -19.27 -1.12
N PHE A 50 -4.06 -20.60 -1.21
CA PHE A 50 -4.44 -21.33 -2.41
C PHE A 50 -5.94 -21.63 -2.47
N THR A 51 -6.63 -21.63 -1.33
CA THR A 51 -8.06 -21.95 -1.24
C THR A 51 -8.85 -20.80 -0.59
N PRO A 52 -10.13 -20.62 -0.97
CA PRO A 52 -10.98 -19.66 -0.29
C PRO A 52 -11.29 -20.11 1.15
N GLU A 53 -11.33 -21.41 1.43
CA GLU A 53 -11.62 -21.95 2.76
C GLU A 53 -10.56 -21.51 3.79
N ASP A 54 -9.28 -21.64 3.46
CA ASP A 54 -8.18 -21.21 4.33
C ASP A 54 -8.20 -19.69 4.55
N ALA A 55 -8.46 -18.93 3.48
CA ALA A 55 -8.57 -17.47 3.57
C ALA A 55 -9.74 -17.04 4.49
N GLN A 56 -10.89 -17.72 4.39
CA GLN A 56 -12.05 -17.44 5.25
C GLN A 56 -11.80 -17.84 6.70
N ALA A 57 -11.10 -18.95 6.94
CA ALA A 57 -10.71 -19.36 8.28
C ALA A 57 -9.82 -18.30 8.95
N LYS A 58 -8.78 -17.82 8.24
CA LYS A 58 -7.89 -16.77 8.75
C LYS A 58 -8.62 -15.43 8.93
N ALA A 59 -9.50 -15.06 8.02
CA ALA A 59 -10.35 -13.87 8.17
C ALA A 59 -11.24 -13.96 9.43
N GLY A 60 -11.79 -15.15 9.73
CA GLY A 60 -12.58 -15.39 10.94
C GLY A 60 -11.77 -15.30 12.23
N GLU A 61 -10.53 -15.80 12.24
CA GLU A 61 -9.58 -15.66 13.34
C GLU A 61 -9.29 -14.17 13.63
N LEU A 62 -8.95 -13.40 12.59
CA LEU A 62 -8.63 -11.98 12.69
C LEU A 62 -9.84 -11.14 13.14
N ALA A 63 -11.05 -11.49 12.69
CA ALA A 63 -12.27 -10.84 13.13
C ALA A 63 -12.47 -10.95 14.66
N GLY A 64 -12.05 -12.07 15.28
CA GLY A 64 -12.05 -12.24 16.73
C GLY A 64 -11.15 -11.24 17.47
N GLY A 65 -10.15 -10.67 16.78
CA GLY A 65 -9.26 -9.61 17.25
C GLY A 65 -9.65 -8.18 16.85
N ASN A 66 -10.91 -7.96 16.42
CA ASN A 66 -11.41 -6.69 15.87
C ASN A 66 -10.67 -6.21 14.60
N ILE A 67 -10.10 -7.12 13.83
CA ILE A 67 -9.45 -6.81 12.55
C ILE A 67 -10.45 -7.05 11.42
N ASP A 68 -10.84 -5.98 10.74
CA ASP A 68 -11.79 -6.03 9.61
C ASP A 68 -11.05 -6.30 8.30
N VAL A 69 -11.20 -7.52 7.78
CA VAL A 69 -10.61 -7.98 6.52
C VAL A 69 -11.64 -8.70 5.65
N LYS A 70 -11.41 -8.66 4.33
CA LYS A 70 -12.23 -9.36 3.33
C LYS A 70 -11.35 -10.24 2.47
N VAL A 71 -11.83 -11.45 2.16
CA VAL A 71 -11.18 -12.32 1.20
C VAL A 71 -11.42 -11.78 -0.22
N ALA A 72 -10.34 -11.55 -0.95
CA ALA A 72 -10.38 -11.24 -2.39
C ALA A 72 -9.73 -12.37 -3.19
N LYS A 73 -10.34 -12.71 -4.32
CA LYS A 73 -9.77 -13.64 -5.30
C LYS A 73 -8.88 -12.87 -6.28
N LEU A 74 -7.67 -13.36 -6.48
CA LEU A 74 -6.73 -12.94 -7.51
C LEU A 74 -6.74 -13.99 -8.62
N GLU A 75 -7.14 -13.60 -9.82
CA GLU A 75 -6.99 -14.42 -11.03
C GLU A 75 -5.53 -14.37 -11.51
N ASP A 76 -5.06 -15.41 -12.20
CA ASP A 76 -3.70 -15.49 -12.79
C ASP A 76 -3.23 -14.16 -13.44
N ARG A 77 -4.07 -13.58 -14.32
CA ARG A 77 -3.79 -12.30 -14.99
C ARG A 77 -3.55 -11.10 -14.06
N GLN A 78 -3.94 -11.19 -12.80
CA GLN A 78 -3.78 -10.15 -11.78
C GLN A 78 -2.56 -10.38 -10.89
N MET A 79 -2.02 -11.61 -10.83
CA MET A 79 -1.00 -12.00 -9.86
C MET A 79 0.29 -11.20 -10.01
N LEU A 80 0.82 -11.06 -11.24
CA LEU A 80 2.05 -10.29 -11.46
C LEU A 80 1.91 -8.83 -11.02
N MET A 81 0.78 -8.20 -11.36
CA MET A 81 0.49 -6.83 -10.95
C MET A 81 0.31 -6.72 -9.43
N PHE A 82 -0.34 -7.70 -8.82
CA PHE A 82 -0.48 -7.76 -7.36
C PHE A 82 0.88 -7.83 -6.66
N TYR A 83 1.74 -8.78 -7.05
CA TYR A 83 3.08 -8.90 -6.50
C TYR A 83 3.94 -7.64 -6.72
N THR A 84 3.79 -7.00 -7.88
CA THR A 84 4.48 -5.74 -8.15
C THR A 84 4.00 -4.62 -7.22
N SER A 85 2.73 -4.59 -6.85
CA SER A 85 2.19 -3.59 -5.92
C SER A 85 2.68 -3.78 -4.48
N LEU A 86 2.94 -5.01 -4.04
CA LEU A 86 3.51 -5.27 -2.71
C LEU A 86 4.85 -4.55 -2.51
N TYR A 87 5.68 -4.55 -3.54
CA TYR A 87 6.95 -3.85 -3.58
C TYR A 87 6.84 -2.32 -3.49
N THR A 88 5.76 -1.71 -4.00
CA THR A 88 5.51 -0.26 -3.86
C THR A 88 4.91 0.10 -2.51
N MET A 89 4.32 -0.88 -1.82
CA MET A 89 3.83 -0.78 -0.44
C MET A 89 4.90 -1.06 0.61
N GLY A 90 6.11 -1.50 0.23
CA GLY A 90 7.18 -1.87 1.16
C GLY A 90 7.12 -3.31 1.70
N VAL A 91 6.15 -4.11 1.25
CA VAL A 91 6.00 -5.53 1.62
C VAL A 91 7.12 -6.35 0.99
N ASN A 92 7.75 -7.22 1.78
CA ASN A 92 8.93 -7.98 1.37
C ASN A 92 8.69 -9.50 1.31
N ALA A 93 7.63 -10.00 1.94
CA ALA A 93 7.32 -11.43 1.98
C ALA A 93 5.81 -11.72 2.01
N LEU A 94 5.47 -13.00 1.86
CA LEU A 94 4.11 -13.54 1.93
C LEU A 94 4.01 -14.55 3.07
N ALA A 95 2.98 -14.40 3.91
CA ALA A 95 2.53 -15.45 4.81
C ALA A 95 1.59 -16.39 4.03
N VAL A 96 2.13 -17.51 3.53
CA VAL A 96 1.37 -18.49 2.76
C VAL A 96 0.78 -19.54 3.70
N THR A 97 -0.54 -19.53 3.87
CA THR A 97 -1.22 -20.45 4.76
C THR A 97 -1.91 -21.58 3.98
N GLU A 98 -1.72 -22.83 4.42
CA GLU A 98 -2.37 -24.03 3.92
C GLU A 98 -2.82 -24.91 5.08
N GLY A 99 -4.13 -24.94 5.35
CA GLY A 99 -4.66 -25.61 6.54
C GLY A 99 -4.05 -25.06 7.84
N ALA A 100 -3.29 -25.89 8.55
CA ALA A 100 -2.64 -25.51 9.81
C ALA A 100 -1.17 -25.06 9.63
N GLU A 101 -0.62 -25.14 8.42
CA GLU A 101 0.76 -24.73 8.15
C GLU A 101 0.79 -23.32 7.57
N GLU A 102 1.71 -22.50 8.09
CA GLU A 102 2.05 -21.19 7.54
C GLU A 102 3.52 -21.19 7.12
N ARG A 103 3.80 -20.65 5.94
CA ARG A 103 5.15 -20.55 5.37
C ARG A 103 5.42 -19.14 4.89
N HIS A 104 6.55 -18.60 5.32
CA HIS A 104 7.02 -17.27 4.95
C HIS A 104 7.84 -17.36 3.66
N ILE A 105 7.34 -16.74 2.59
CA ILE A 105 7.98 -16.76 1.26
C ILE A 105 8.44 -15.35 0.91
N GLN A 106 9.75 -15.18 0.76
CA GLN A 106 10.33 -13.90 0.35
C GLN A 106 9.87 -13.55 -1.07
N LEU A 107 9.39 -12.34 -1.26
CA LEU A 107 8.89 -11.88 -2.57
C LEU A 107 10.02 -11.90 -3.62
N ALA A 108 11.25 -11.58 -3.17
CA ALA A 108 12.45 -11.57 -4.01
C ALA A 108 12.84 -12.95 -4.56
N ASP A 109 12.39 -14.04 -3.94
CA ASP A 109 12.70 -15.39 -4.42
C ASP A 109 11.97 -15.73 -5.71
N PHE A 110 10.91 -14.99 -6.05
CA PHE A 110 10.04 -15.39 -7.14
C PHE A 110 9.46 -14.27 -7.99
N VAL A 111 9.62 -13.02 -7.58
CA VAL A 111 9.25 -11.84 -8.35
C VAL A 111 10.49 -10.98 -8.51
N ARG A 112 10.98 -10.85 -9.75
CA ARG A 112 12.15 -10.01 -10.02
C ARG A 112 11.72 -8.57 -10.21
N ARG A 113 12.37 -7.69 -9.46
CA ARG A 113 12.19 -6.25 -9.58
C ARG A 113 13.18 -5.73 -10.62
N ASP A 114 12.72 -5.60 -11.86
CA ASP A 114 13.48 -4.86 -12.88
C ASP A 114 13.29 -3.37 -12.60
N ARG A 115 14.20 -2.79 -11.80
CA ARG A 115 14.28 -1.33 -11.63
C ARG A 115 15.16 -0.76 -12.74
N PRO A 116 14.60 -0.15 -13.80
CA PRO A 116 15.42 0.63 -14.70
C PRO A 116 16.01 1.80 -13.89
N ALA A 117 17.32 2.04 -14.03
CA ALA A 117 18.00 3.12 -13.32
C ALA A 117 17.42 4.51 -13.67
N GLN A 118 16.76 4.63 -14.82
CA GLN A 118 15.99 5.78 -15.30
C GLN A 118 14.85 5.28 -16.21
N ASP A 119 13.67 5.90 -16.12
CA ASP A 119 12.63 5.77 -17.15
C ASP A 119 13.22 6.19 -18.52
N PRO A 120 12.96 5.48 -19.63
CA PRO A 120 13.35 5.88 -20.99
C PRO A 120 13.01 7.34 -21.35
N GLU A 121 11.97 7.92 -20.73
CA GLU A 121 11.56 9.32 -20.92
C GLU A 121 12.22 10.31 -19.94
N GLY A 122 13.15 9.87 -19.10
CA GLY A 122 13.81 10.71 -18.08
C GLY A 122 12.89 11.13 -16.94
N LYS A 123 11.69 10.52 -16.83
CA LYS A 123 10.76 10.76 -15.71
C LYS A 123 11.28 10.06 -14.46
N MET A 124 11.30 10.80 -13.36
CA MET A 124 11.68 10.29 -12.05
C MET A 124 10.75 9.14 -11.66
N TRP A 125 11.31 7.96 -11.42
CA TRP A 125 10.59 6.83 -10.84
C TRP A 125 10.20 7.19 -9.41
N VAL A 126 8.89 7.25 -9.14
CA VAL A 126 8.35 7.63 -7.83
C VAL A 126 7.83 6.38 -7.13
N GLU A 127 8.43 6.06 -5.99
CA GLU A 127 7.97 5.07 -5.02
C GLU A 127 8.35 5.59 -3.63
N ASN A 128 7.42 5.54 -2.67
CA ASN A 128 7.70 5.85 -1.26
C ASN A 128 7.26 4.67 -0.39
N PRO A 129 7.96 3.52 -0.47
CA PRO A 129 7.50 2.28 0.16
C PRO A 129 7.43 2.39 1.68
N GLU A 130 8.40 3.06 2.32
CA GLU A 130 8.39 3.24 3.78
C GLU A 130 7.21 4.10 4.23
N LEU A 131 6.92 5.20 3.52
CA LEU A 131 5.74 6.03 3.80
C LEU A 131 4.45 5.24 3.61
N HIS A 132 4.34 4.45 2.53
CA HIS A 132 3.14 3.68 2.24
C HIS A 132 2.93 2.60 3.30
N LEU A 133 3.97 1.85 3.65
CA LEU A 133 3.96 0.80 4.67
C LEU A 133 3.53 1.35 6.03
N THR A 134 4.19 2.40 6.51
CA THR A 134 3.87 2.99 7.83
C THR A 134 2.45 3.56 7.84
N ALA A 135 1.98 4.16 6.74
CA ALA A 135 0.59 4.61 6.64
C ALA A 135 -0.41 3.45 6.70
N LEU A 136 -0.11 2.30 6.08
CA LEU A 136 -0.94 1.09 6.17
C LEU A 136 -1.01 0.59 7.62
N TYR A 137 0.13 0.46 8.30
CA TYR A 137 0.15 0.05 9.72
C TYR A 137 -0.65 1.02 10.60
N TYR A 138 -0.43 2.32 10.43
CA TYR A 138 -1.15 3.36 11.17
C TYR A 138 -2.67 3.23 10.99
N MET A 139 -3.15 3.14 9.75
CA MET A 139 -4.59 3.07 9.47
C MET A 139 -5.22 1.77 9.95
N GLN A 140 -4.51 0.64 9.82
CA GLN A 140 -4.96 -0.66 10.31
C GLN A 140 -5.11 -0.66 11.85
N GLU A 141 -4.11 -0.16 12.58
CA GLU A 141 -4.15 -0.15 14.05
C GLU A 141 -5.13 0.89 14.59
N LEU A 142 -5.19 2.07 13.99
CA LEU A 142 -6.18 3.10 14.35
C LEU A 142 -7.61 2.56 14.22
N ARG A 143 -7.88 1.78 13.16
CA ARG A 143 -9.22 1.19 12.97
C ARG A 143 -9.51 0.07 13.95
N LYS A 144 -8.51 -0.75 14.27
CA LYS A 144 -8.62 -1.83 15.26
C LYS A 144 -8.91 -1.29 16.66
N GLN A 145 -8.33 -0.13 17.01
CA GLN A 145 -8.47 0.49 18.33
C GLN A 145 -8.77 1.99 18.26
N PRO A 146 -9.98 2.42 17.82
CA PRO A 146 -10.29 3.85 17.64
C PRO A 146 -10.26 4.65 18.95
N ALA A 147 -10.44 3.99 20.11
CA ALA A 147 -10.35 4.66 21.41
C ALA A 147 -8.89 4.98 21.83
N GLN A 148 -7.89 4.49 21.09
CA GLN A 148 -6.48 4.61 21.41
C GLN A 148 -5.71 5.44 20.38
N GLU A 149 -6.34 6.40 19.70
CA GLU A 149 -5.69 7.24 18.67
C GLU A 149 -4.39 7.92 19.16
N ASN A 150 -4.25 8.10 20.48
CA ASN A 150 -3.09 8.70 21.13
C ASN A 150 -2.13 7.66 21.75
N SER A 151 -2.16 6.39 21.35
CA SER A 151 -1.22 5.39 21.83
C SER A 151 0.23 5.80 21.49
N PRO A 152 1.24 5.38 22.27
CA PRO A 152 2.64 5.68 21.96
C PRO A 152 3.05 5.23 20.54
N GLN A 153 2.57 4.05 20.11
CA GLN A 153 2.91 3.49 18.81
C GLN A 153 2.26 4.24 17.63
N LEU A 154 1.00 4.68 17.76
CA LEU A 154 0.37 5.52 16.73
C LEU A 154 1.07 6.88 16.61
N ARG A 155 1.57 7.45 17.71
CA ARG A 155 2.37 8.69 17.68
C ARG A 155 3.71 8.49 16.98
N GLU A 156 4.41 7.40 17.30
CA GLU A 156 5.67 7.05 16.64
C GLU A 156 5.48 6.91 15.12
N TRP A 157 4.47 6.16 14.67
CA TRP A 157 4.16 6.06 13.26
C TRP A 157 3.73 7.38 12.63
N GLN A 158 3.03 8.26 13.36
CA GLN A 158 2.70 9.59 12.85
C GLN A 158 3.95 10.47 12.65
N GLU A 159 4.94 10.37 13.54
CA GLU A 159 6.24 11.04 13.39
C GLU A 159 7.03 10.46 12.22
N GLU A 160 7.08 9.14 12.07
CA GLU A 160 7.69 8.45 10.93
C GLU A 160 7.04 8.86 9.60
N ILE A 161 5.71 8.84 9.52
CA ILE A 161 4.96 9.28 8.34
C ILE A 161 5.32 10.72 7.99
N SER A 162 5.39 11.61 8.98
CA SER A 162 5.79 13.00 8.76
C SER A 162 7.23 13.11 8.22
N ASN A 163 8.14 12.31 8.77
CA ASN A 163 9.55 12.28 8.35
C ASN A 163 9.75 11.71 6.95
N TYR A 164 9.06 10.62 6.61
CA TYR A 164 9.08 10.04 5.27
C TYR A 164 8.42 10.97 4.26
N PHE A 165 7.27 11.56 4.62
CA PHE A 165 6.58 12.53 3.78
C PHE A 165 7.49 13.71 3.42
N ALA A 166 8.18 14.31 4.40
CA ALA A 166 9.05 15.46 4.17
C ALA A 166 10.22 15.19 3.22
N LYS A 167 10.63 13.93 3.06
CA LYS A 167 11.73 13.49 2.17
C LYS A 167 11.23 12.96 0.83
N GLY A 168 9.92 12.72 0.72
CA GLY A 168 9.30 12.04 -0.41
C GLY A 168 9.18 12.87 -1.68
N SER A 169 9.07 12.17 -2.80
CA SER A 169 8.59 12.70 -4.06
C SER A 169 7.25 12.07 -4.38
N PHE A 170 6.30 12.83 -4.92
CA PHE A 170 4.93 12.41 -5.09
C PHE A 170 4.47 12.64 -6.52
N ILE A 171 3.53 11.81 -6.96
CA ILE A 171 2.78 12.06 -8.18
C ILE A 171 1.56 12.90 -7.82
N VAL A 172 1.38 14.02 -8.51
CA VAL A 172 0.20 14.87 -8.46
C VAL A 172 -0.61 14.64 -9.74
N PRO A 173 -1.92 14.41 -9.64
CA PRO A 173 -2.79 14.28 -10.81
C PRO A 173 -3.08 15.67 -11.40
N VAL A 174 -2.64 15.91 -12.64
CA VAL A 174 -2.99 17.14 -13.36
C VAL A 174 -3.92 16.78 -14.52
N GLN A 175 -4.97 17.56 -14.75
CA GLN A 175 -5.83 17.38 -15.92
C GLN A 175 -5.00 17.45 -17.21
N LYS A 176 -5.33 16.60 -18.20
CA LYS A 176 -4.71 16.66 -19.54
C LYS A 176 -5.17 17.90 -20.29
N GLU A 177 -6.45 18.23 -20.17
CA GLU A 177 -7.04 19.46 -20.70
C GLU A 177 -6.95 20.54 -19.63
N GLY A 178 -5.95 21.43 -19.76
CA GLY A 178 -5.68 22.48 -18.78
C GLY A 178 -4.66 22.05 -17.71
N ASN A 179 -4.68 22.75 -16.57
CA ASN A 179 -3.76 22.54 -15.45
C ASN A 179 -4.50 22.37 -14.11
N GLY A 180 -5.78 22.00 -14.15
CA GLY A 180 -6.56 21.75 -12.94
C GLY A 180 -6.04 20.54 -12.17
N ILE A 181 -6.02 20.64 -10.84
CA ILE A 181 -5.67 19.53 -9.94
C ILE A 181 -6.95 19.05 -9.26
N PRO A 182 -7.32 17.77 -9.40
CA PRO A 182 -8.48 17.21 -8.71
C PRO A 182 -8.38 17.33 -7.19
N VAL A 183 -9.51 17.68 -6.57
CA VAL A 183 -9.68 17.68 -5.12
C VAL A 183 -10.74 16.67 -4.70
N ILE A 184 -10.61 16.21 -3.45
CA ILE A 184 -11.49 15.23 -2.83
C ILE A 184 -12.06 15.85 -1.56
N LYS A 185 -13.39 15.87 -1.46
CA LYS A 185 -14.09 16.26 -0.23
C LYS A 185 -14.08 15.07 0.72
N LEU A 186 -13.42 15.21 1.87
CA LEU A 186 -13.40 14.17 2.89
C LEU A 186 -14.69 14.20 3.74
N ASN A 187 -15.16 15.41 4.02
CA ASN A 187 -16.44 15.73 4.65
C ASN A 187 -16.92 17.11 4.14
N ASP A 188 -17.99 17.66 4.71
CA ASP A 188 -18.57 18.95 4.28
C ASP A 188 -17.63 20.15 4.46
N GLN A 189 -16.58 20.03 5.28
CA GLN A 189 -15.70 21.15 5.66
C GLN A 189 -14.28 21.00 5.10
N GLU A 190 -13.81 19.78 4.85
CA GLU A 190 -12.43 19.52 4.50
C GLU A 190 -12.27 19.04 3.06
N VAL A 191 -11.53 19.84 2.29
CA VAL A 191 -11.11 19.55 0.93
C VAL A 191 -9.63 19.19 0.93
N TYR A 192 -9.27 18.11 0.26
CA TYR A 192 -7.89 17.65 0.14
C TYR A 192 -7.50 17.47 -1.31
N GLN A 193 -6.24 17.77 -1.63
CA GLN A 193 -5.66 17.51 -2.95
C GLN A 193 -5.05 16.10 -3.00
N ALA A 194 -5.38 15.32 -4.02
CA ALA A 194 -4.85 13.96 -4.15
C ALA A 194 -3.35 13.96 -4.45
N ILE A 195 -2.59 13.09 -3.79
CA ILE A 195 -1.19 12.78 -4.10
C ILE A 195 -0.97 11.27 -4.02
N PHE A 196 0.05 10.77 -4.73
CA PHE A 196 0.32 9.35 -4.81
C PHE A 196 1.76 9.01 -4.49
N THR A 197 1.96 7.91 -3.75
CA THR A 197 3.27 7.37 -3.40
C THR A 197 3.98 6.71 -4.56
N ASP A 198 3.21 6.28 -5.58
CA ASP A 198 3.69 5.53 -6.73
C ASP A 198 2.72 5.59 -7.91
N ILE A 199 3.18 5.08 -9.07
CA ILE A 199 2.42 5.13 -10.32
C ILE A 199 1.18 4.23 -10.32
N MET A 200 1.19 3.13 -9.54
CA MET A 200 0.08 2.18 -9.51
C MET A 200 -1.12 2.80 -8.80
N GLU A 201 -0.88 3.49 -7.67
CA GLU A 201 -1.90 4.26 -6.96
C GLU A 201 -2.50 5.38 -7.83
N PHE A 202 -1.64 6.10 -8.58
CA PHE A 202 -2.10 7.09 -9.56
C PHE A 202 -2.98 6.45 -10.65
N GLN A 203 -2.58 5.32 -11.21
CA GLN A 203 -3.33 4.61 -12.26
C GLN A 203 -4.68 4.09 -11.74
N LYS A 204 -4.73 3.58 -10.49
CA LYS A 204 -5.99 3.18 -9.82
C LYS A 204 -6.99 4.34 -9.74
N PHE A 205 -6.51 5.56 -9.55
CA PHE A 205 -7.31 6.79 -9.52
C PHE A 205 -7.68 7.30 -10.93
N ASN A 206 -6.73 7.29 -11.87
CA ASN A 206 -6.89 7.79 -13.23
C ASN A 206 -7.55 6.78 -14.20
N ARG A 207 -8.63 6.12 -13.78
CA ARG A 207 -9.30 5.07 -14.58
C ARG A 207 -9.83 5.58 -15.92
N GLU A 208 -10.26 6.85 -15.96
CA GLU A 208 -10.79 7.50 -17.16
C GLU A 208 -9.69 8.05 -18.08
N ASN A 209 -8.42 7.92 -17.67
CA ASN A 209 -7.25 8.38 -18.41
C ASN A 209 -7.32 9.87 -18.81
N GLN A 210 -7.89 10.71 -17.94
CA GLN A 210 -8.03 12.17 -18.14
C GLN A 210 -6.93 12.98 -17.44
N LEU A 211 -6.09 12.31 -16.64
CA LEU A 211 -5.04 12.93 -15.84
C LEU A 211 -3.67 12.54 -16.40
N ARG A 212 -2.70 13.44 -16.22
CA ARG A 212 -1.27 13.21 -16.43
C ARG A 212 -0.53 13.30 -15.09
N PRO A 213 0.50 12.47 -14.87
CA PRO A 213 1.29 12.55 -13.65
C PRO A 213 2.24 13.75 -13.71
N LEU A 214 2.31 14.52 -12.62
CA LEU A 214 3.35 15.51 -12.36
C LEU A 214 4.12 15.09 -11.11
N VAL A 215 5.44 14.90 -11.22
CA VAL A 215 6.29 14.55 -10.08
C VAL A 215 6.71 15.81 -9.34
N ILE A 216 6.52 15.83 -8.03
CA ILE A 216 6.87 16.96 -7.16
C ILE A 216 7.48 16.47 -5.84
N THR A 217 8.47 17.19 -5.32
CA THR A 217 9.03 16.95 -3.99
C THR A 217 8.14 17.55 -2.91
N ALA A 218 8.18 17.00 -1.70
CA ALA A 218 7.34 17.42 -0.57
C ALA A 218 7.39 18.93 -0.27
N ASP A 219 8.57 19.55 -0.38
CA ASP A 219 8.80 20.97 -0.12
C ASP A 219 8.03 21.90 -1.07
N LYS A 220 7.65 21.42 -2.27
CA LYS A 220 6.90 22.19 -3.26
C LYS A 220 5.39 21.95 -3.20
N ILE A 221 4.92 20.96 -2.42
CA ILE A 221 3.48 20.69 -2.24
C ILE A 221 2.71 21.92 -1.75
N PRO A 222 3.19 22.71 -0.76
CA PRO A 222 2.47 23.90 -0.31
C PRO A 222 2.20 24.93 -1.42
N GLN A 223 3.06 24.99 -2.45
CA GLN A 223 2.96 25.97 -3.54
C GLN A 223 1.93 25.59 -4.60
N ILE A 224 1.56 24.31 -4.68
CA ILE A 224 0.60 23.79 -5.66
C ILE A 224 -0.75 23.44 -5.04
N LEU A 225 -0.93 23.71 -3.75
CA LEU A 225 -2.15 23.41 -3.02
C LEU A 225 -3.24 24.41 -3.41
N VAL A 226 -4.37 23.92 -3.91
CA VAL A 226 -5.48 24.82 -4.28
C VAL A 226 -6.05 25.58 -3.08
N ALA A 227 -6.67 26.74 -3.33
CA ALA A 227 -7.11 27.68 -2.30
C ALA A 227 -8.07 27.03 -1.27
N GLU A 228 -9.01 26.19 -1.71
CA GLU A 228 -9.95 25.51 -0.82
C GLU A 228 -9.34 24.32 -0.05
N ALA A 229 -8.18 23.79 -0.47
CA ALA A 229 -7.62 22.60 0.15
C ALA A 229 -6.91 22.93 1.47
N VAL A 230 -7.19 22.13 2.50
CA VAL A 230 -6.56 22.20 3.83
C VAL A 230 -5.31 21.32 3.96
N GLY A 231 -5.09 20.46 2.96
CA GLY A 231 -3.95 19.54 2.92
C GLY A 231 -4.02 18.60 1.72
N VAL A 232 -3.28 17.51 1.80
CA VAL A 232 -3.22 16.47 0.77
C VAL A 232 -3.84 15.16 1.26
N LEU A 233 -4.42 14.39 0.35
CA LEU A 233 -4.92 13.05 0.62
C LEU A 233 -4.00 12.04 -0.08
N LEU A 234 -3.24 11.29 0.73
CA LEU A 234 -2.32 10.27 0.26
C LEU A 234 -3.10 9.04 -0.21
N ASN A 235 -2.83 8.58 -1.43
CA ASN A 235 -3.39 7.36 -2.04
C ASN A 235 -4.91 7.21 -1.81
N PRO A 236 -5.75 8.09 -2.38
CA PRO A 236 -7.17 8.17 -2.04
C PRO A 236 -8.01 6.91 -2.28
N MET A 237 -7.55 6.03 -3.17
CA MET A 237 -8.24 4.77 -3.49
C MET A 237 -7.81 3.61 -2.60
N GLY A 238 -6.64 3.74 -1.94
CA GLY A 238 -6.06 2.81 -0.98
C GLY A 238 -6.12 3.37 0.43
N VAL A 239 -4.94 3.56 1.07
CA VAL A 239 -4.81 3.97 2.48
C VAL A 239 -5.58 5.24 2.85
N ARG A 240 -5.82 6.15 1.88
CA ARG A 240 -6.69 7.33 2.03
C ARG A 240 -6.35 8.15 3.28
N MET A 241 -5.08 8.48 3.47
CA MET A 241 -4.61 9.16 4.66
C MET A 241 -4.59 10.69 4.46
N PRO A 242 -5.37 11.47 5.23
CA PRO A 242 -5.31 12.92 5.19
C PRO A 242 -4.03 13.42 5.88
N LEU A 243 -3.31 14.32 5.22
CA LEU A 243 -2.14 15.00 5.76
C LEU A 243 -2.37 16.50 5.67
N GLN A 244 -2.39 17.18 6.82
CA GLN A 244 -2.53 18.63 6.88
C GLN A 244 -1.23 19.30 6.42
N ILE A 245 -1.36 20.28 5.53
CA ILE A 245 -0.21 21.02 4.99
C ILE A 245 -0.34 22.48 5.39
N LYS A 246 0.68 23.01 6.07
CA LYS A 246 0.78 24.44 6.31
C LYS A 246 1.11 25.13 4.98
N LYS A 247 0.19 25.99 4.51
CA LYS A 247 0.46 26.85 3.35
C LYS A 247 1.64 27.76 3.66
N GLN A 248 2.56 27.95 2.71
CA GLN A 248 3.53 29.02 2.81
C GLN A 248 2.75 30.34 2.83
N ALA A 249 3.00 31.18 3.84
CA ALA A 249 2.51 32.54 3.81
C ALA A 249 3.17 33.25 2.62
N GLU A 250 2.35 33.90 1.79
CA GLU A 250 2.81 34.78 0.71
C GLU A 250 3.69 35.93 1.24
#